data_AF-A0A1V5J4R4-F1
#
_entry.id   AF-A0A1V5J4R4-F1
#
_cell.length_a   1.000
_cell.length_b   1.000
_cell.length_c   1.000
_cell.angle_alpha   90.00
_cell.angle_beta   90.00
_cell.angle_gamma   90.00
#
_symmetry.space_group_name_H-M   'P 1'
#
loop_
_entity.id
_entity.type
_entity.pdbx_description
1 polymer ?
#
loop_
_entity_poly.entity_id
_entity_poly.type
_entity_poly.pdbx_seq_one_letter_code
_entity_poly.pdbx_strand_id
1 'polypeptide(L)'
;MRPRIIVLISQRTCALMAAVVAAGVALYLLATYAVTVVAPVRDIVSGRTVAIDAGHGGPDSGARGKSGIREKHINLHIALELRALLGRAAVYTVMTREADHDLIDDGEDITGSRKRAELERRATLVNDSSPDIFVTIHSNSFPEPQWSGAQVFYNPVSDEGRALAVHIQAQLIQHLGPNTRKARPADIYLLRRVKAPSALVEVGFLSNPREERLLSDPTYRVRVAEAIYHGIIDYLVDAAGRSQPKPADSADSDWGAVRKVATAQLTPDSAVLYFGGPTNFDDSLMPEVRETPGLAAMDATDALTAVMHSLIAGPGKDSILQPTIPRGTVLRWVRLAGDVASVNLSAEFVSNHWGGSRAEEMTVYSIVNTLTEFAYVKRVRLLVEGKPIQSIAGHIDIEEPLVRNLSIVHFRS
;
A
#
# COMPACT_ATOMS: atom_id res chain seq x y z
N MET A 1 -59.88 58.26 24.37
CA MET A 1 -59.04 57.33 25.17
C MET A 1 -58.80 56.08 24.32
N ARG A 2 -57.54 55.67 24.08
CA ARG A 2 -57.27 54.39 23.39
C ARG A 2 -57.41 53.25 24.39
N PRO A 3 -58.13 52.16 24.06
CA PRO A 3 -58.25 51.02 24.98
C PRO A 3 -56.88 50.39 25.21
N ARG A 4 -56.51 50.19 26.48
CA ARG A 4 -55.33 49.41 26.87
C ARG A 4 -55.74 47.95 26.99
N ILE A 5 -55.21 47.10 26.15
CA ILE A 5 -55.33 45.64 26.27
C ILE A 5 -54.20 45.17 27.18
N ILE A 6 -54.55 44.53 28.30
CA ILE A 6 -53.60 43.89 29.21
C ILE A 6 -53.64 42.39 28.91
N VAL A 7 -52.52 41.84 28.45
CA VAL A 7 -52.36 40.40 28.22
C VAL A 7 -51.62 39.81 29.42
N LEU A 8 -52.28 38.93 30.16
CA LEU A 8 -51.68 38.19 31.28
C LEU A 8 -51.18 36.84 30.79
N ILE A 9 -49.87 36.64 30.78
CA ILE A 9 -49.23 35.39 30.37
C ILE A 9 -48.67 34.71 31.62
N SER A 10 -48.93 33.41 31.78
CA SER A 10 -48.41 32.65 32.92
C SER A 10 -46.87 32.53 32.84
N GLN A 11 -46.20 32.48 34.00
CA GLN A 11 -44.74 32.27 34.04
C GLN A 11 -44.32 30.99 33.29
N ARG A 12 -45.14 29.93 33.34
CA ARG A 12 -44.91 28.68 32.60
C ARG A 12 -44.96 28.89 31.09
N THR A 13 -45.91 29.69 30.61
CA THR A 13 -46.04 30.03 29.18
C THR A 13 -44.87 30.89 28.71
N CYS A 14 -44.41 31.85 29.51
CA CYS A 14 -43.19 32.63 29.21
C CYS A 14 -41.94 31.74 29.14
N ALA A 15 -41.78 30.81 30.10
CA ALA A 15 -40.66 29.87 30.09
C ALA A 15 -40.68 28.95 28.86
N LEU A 16 -41.87 28.46 28.47
CA LEU A 16 -42.02 27.62 27.28
C LEU A 16 -41.69 28.39 25.99
N MET A 17 -42.19 29.63 25.86
CA MET A 17 -41.86 30.49 24.71
C MET A 17 -40.38 30.80 24.64
N ALA A 18 -39.73 31.10 25.78
CA ALA A 18 -38.29 31.33 25.83
C ALA A 18 -37.49 30.08 25.42
N ALA A 19 -37.91 28.89 25.84
CA ALA A 19 -37.29 27.63 25.46
C ALA A 19 -37.42 27.35 23.95
N VAL A 20 -38.59 27.60 23.35
CA VAL A 20 -38.81 27.45 21.91
C VAL A 20 -37.96 28.44 21.11
N VAL A 21 -37.87 29.69 21.54
CA VAL A 21 -37.00 30.70 20.90
C VAL A 21 -35.53 30.30 21.03
N ALA A 22 -35.08 29.87 22.21
CA ALA A 22 -33.71 29.42 22.42
C ALA A 22 -33.36 28.20 21.57
N ALA A 23 -34.27 27.22 21.45
CA ALA A 23 -34.11 26.07 20.56
C ALA A 23 -34.04 26.49 19.10
N GLY A 24 -34.91 27.42 18.66
CA GLY A 24 -34.89 27.96 17.30
C GLY A 24 -33.60 28.72 16.98
N VAL A 25 -33.09 29.53 17.91
CA VAL A 25 -31.80 30.21 17.78
C VAL A 25 -30.64 29.22 17.75
N ALA A 26 -30.64 28.22 18.62
CA ALA A 26 -29.62 27.17 18.62
C ALA A 26 -29.62 26.40 17.29
N LEU A 27 -30.80 26.04 16.77
CA LEU A 27 -30.95 25.36 15.48
C LEU A 27 -30.46 26.25 14.31
N TYR A 28 -30.77 27.54 14.35
CA TYR A 28 -30.30 28.52 13.36
C TYR A 28 -28.77 28.68 13.40
N LEU A 29 -28.18 28.78 14.59
CA LEU A 29 -26.74 28.87 14.77
C LEU A 29 -26.03 27.58 14.31
N LEU A 30 -26.60 26.41 14.60
CA LEU A 30 -26.11 25.12 14.09
C LEU A 30 -26.19 25.03 12.57
N ALA A 31 -27.30 25.46 11.96
CA ALA A 31 -27.48 25.45 10.52
C ALA A 31 -26.52 26.41 9.81
N THR A 32 -26.34 27.63 10.34
CA THR A 32 -25.40 28.63 9.78
C THR A 32 -23.95 28.19 9.96
N TYR A 33 -23.59 27.58 11.09
CA TYR A 33 -22.28 26.97 11.27
C TYR A 33 -22.03 25.82 10.27
N ALA A 34 -23.00 24.92 10.08
CA ALA A 34 -22.88 23.86 9.08
C ALA A 34 -22.72 24.40 7.66
N VAL A 35 -23.48 25.44 7.27
CA VAL A 35 -23.36 26.07 5.94
C VAL A 35 -21.99 26.74 5.76
N THR A 36 -21.49 27.46 6.76
CA THR A 36 -20.20 28.17 6.69
C THR A 36 -18.99 27.23 6.68
N VAL A 37 -19.11 26.02 7.22
CA VAL A 37 -18.03 25.01 7.19
C VAL A 37 -18.11 24.11 5.95
N VAL A 38 -19.32 23.74 5.51
CA VAL A 38 -19.51 22.79 4.39
C VAL A 38 -19.42 23.45 3.01
N ALA A 39 -19.88 24.69 2.85
CA ALA A 39 -19.82 25.38 1.56
C ALA A 39 -18.37 25.59 1.06
N PRO A 40 -17.39 26.03 1.88
CA PRO A 40 -16.01 26.16 1.45
C PRO A 40 -15.36 24.84 1.04
N VAL A 41 -15.65 23.75 1.76
CA VAL A 41 -15.10 22.42 1.40
C VAL A 41 -15.61 21.96 0.05
N ARG A 42 -16.93 22.10 -0.19
CA ARG A 42 -17.52 21.77 -1.49
C ARG A 42 -16.91 22.60 -2.61
N ASP A 43 -16.71 23.89 -2.41
CA ASP A 43 -16.12 24.77 -3.44
C ASP A 43 -14.65 24.42 -3.72
N ILE A 44 -13.91 23.92 -2.72
CA ILE A 44 -12.52 23.48 -2.88
C ILE A 44 -12.40 22.16 -3.66
N VAL A 45 -13.30 21.20 -3.39
CA VAL A 45 -13.21 19.85 -3.96
C VAL A 45 -14.01 19.69 -5.26
N SER A 46 -15.05 20.51 -5.46
CA SER A 46 -15.91 20.44 -6.65
C SER A 46 -15.10 20.69 -7.92
N GLY A 47 -15.29 19.83 -8.92
CA GLY A 47 -14.61 19.92 -10.21
C GLY A 47 -13.20 19.31 -10.25
N ARG A 48 -12.69 18.81 -9.12
CA ARG A 48 -11.47 17.98 -9.10
C ARG A 48 -11.73 16.65 -9.77
N THR A 49 -10.67 16.04 -10.31
CA THR A 49 -10.68 14.72 -10.92
C THR A 49 -9.82 13.74 -10.12
N VAL A 50 -10.43 12.64 -9.66
CA VAL A 50 -9.75 11.56 -8.95
C VAL A 50 -9.76 10.31 -9.83
N ALA A 51 -8.60 9.82 -10.20
CA ALA A 51 -8.49 8.50 -10.82
C ALA A 51 -8.50 7.42 -9.73
N ILE A 52 -9.35 6.41 -9.89
CA ILE A 52 -9.52 5.30 -8.97
C ILE A 52 -9.21 4.01 -9.71
N ASP A 53 -8.24 3.28 -9.19
CA ASP A 53 -7.88 1.96 -9.69
C ASP A 53 -8.38 0.88 -8.74
N ALA A 54 -9.20 -0.03 -9.27
CA ALA A 54 -9.55 -1.26 -8.56
C ALA A 54 -8.51 -2.32 -8.93
N GLY A 55 -7.55 -2.59 -8.04
CA GLY A 55 -6.45 -3.52 -8.30
C GLY A 55 -6.93 -4.89 -8.78
N HIS A 56 -6.12 -5.55 -9.61
CA HIS A 56 -6.42 -6.84 -10.26
C HIS A 56 -7.69 -6.79 -11.15
N GLY A 57 -8.28 -7.92 -11.49
CA GLY A 57 -9.49 -8.00 -12.33
C GLY A 57 -9.38 -9.08 -13.42
N GLY A 58 -10.52 -9.60 -13.86
CA GLY A 58 -10.56 -10.62 -14.91
C GLY A 58 -9.77 -11.87 -14.50
N PRO A 59 -8.81 -12.34 -15.32
CA PRO A 59 -7.97 -13.50 -14.99
C PRO A 59 -7.10 -13.33 -13.74
N ASP A 60 -6.72 -12.09 -13.39
CA ASP A 60 -5.91 -11.83 -12.20
C ASP A 60 -6.80 -11.70 -10.96
N SER A 61 -6.75 -12.71 -10.08
CA SER A 61 -7.59 -12.70 -8.88
C SER A 61 -7.05 -11.86 -7.73
N GLY A 62 -5.77 -11.49 -7.78
CA GLY A 62 -5.03 -11.08 -6.60
C GLY A 62 -4.99 -12.18 -5.53
N ALA A 63 -4.78 -11.78 -4.28
CA ALA A 63 -4.80 -12.65 -3.12
C ALA A 63 -6.16 -13.34 -2.91
N ARG A 64 -6.11 -14.52 -2.29
CA ARG A 64 -7.29 -15.35 -2.00
C ARG A 64 -7.36 -15.67 -0.52
N GLY A 65 -8.47 -15.28 0.12
CA GLY A 65 -8.75 -15.63 1.52
C GLY A 65 -9.09 -17.12 1.69
N LYS A 66 -9.08 -17.59 2.95
CA LYS A 66 -9.37 -19.01 3.27
C LYS A 66 -10.80 -19.43 2.92
N SER A 67 -11.75 -18.52 2.99
CA SER A 67 -13.15 -18.71 2.57
C SER A 67 -13.31 -18.82 1.04
N GLY A 68 -12.28 -18.44 0.29
CA GLY A 68 -12.31 -18.35 -1.16
C GLY A 68 -12.65 -16.98 -1.72
N ILE A 69 -12.91 -15.98 -0.87
CA ILE A 69 -13.02 -14.58 -1.31
C ILE A 69 -11.75 -14.13 -2.03
N ARG A 70 -11.92 -13.34 -3.09
CA ARG A 70 -10.83 -12.89 -3.97
C ARG A 70 -10.65 -11.39 -3.82
N GLU A 71 -9.40 -10.97 -3.72
CA GLU A 71 -8.98 -9.57 -3.63
C GLU A 71 -9.65 -8.71 -4.72
N LYS A 72 -9.63 -9.14 -5.99
CA LYS A 72 -10.21 -8.38 -7.10
C LYS A 72 -11.67 -7.93 -6.89
N HIS A 73 -12.49 -8.72 -6.18
CA HIS A 73 -13.89 -8.41 -5.93
C HIS A 73 -14.05 -7.40 -4.79
N ILE A 74 -13.21 -7.51 -3.76
CA ILE A 74 -13.18 -6.56 -2.64
C ILE A 74 -12.73 -5.19 -3.14
N ASN A 75 -11.63 -5.15 -3.90
CA ASN A 75 -11.08 -3.93 -4.47
C ASN A 75 -12.12 -3.23 -5.36
N LEU A 76 -12.80 -3.97 -6.24
CA LEU A 76 -13.84 -3.41 -7.12
C LEU A 76 -15.00 -2.81 -6.31
N HIS A 77 -15.50 -3.54 -5.32
CA HIS A 77 -16.62 -3.06 -4.51
C HIS A 77 -16.26 -1.77 -3.77
N ILE A 78 -15.09 -1.70 -3.14
CA ILE A 78 -14.65 -0.50 -2.42
C ILE A 78 -14.44 0.67 -3.40
N ALA A 79 -13.86 0.41 -4.58
CA ALA A 79 -13.64 1.43 -5.60
C ALA A 79 -14.96 2.02 -6.14
N LEU A 80 -15.98 1.19 -6.38
CA LEU A 80 -17.30 1.64 -6.83
C LEU A 80 -18.01 2.48 -5.75
N GLU A 81 -17.92 2.07 -4.48
CA GLU A 81 -18.45 2.86 -3.36
C GLU A 81 -17.72 4.20 -3.22
N LEU A 82 -16.39 4.21 -3.33
CA LEU A 82 -15.59 5.43 -3.29
C LEU A 82 -15.97 6.39 -4.43
N ARG A 83 -16.15 5.86 -5.64
CA ARG A 83 -16.67 6.63 -6.78
C ARG A 83 -18.02 7.26 -6.47
N ALA A 84 -18.96 6.51 -5.89
CA ALA A 84 -20.28 7.01 -5.55
C ALA A 84 -20.21 8.16 -4.52
N LEU A 85 -19.34 8.03 -3.51
CA LEU A 85 -19.12 9.07 -2.50
C LEU A 85 -18.52 10.34 -3.10
N LEU A 86 -17.46 10.21 -3.91
CA LEU A 86 -16.81 11.33 -4.59
C LEU A 86 -17.77 12.04 -5.57
N GLY A 87 -18.60 11.28 -6.30
CA GLY A 87 -19.61 11.84 -7.18
C GLY A 87 -20.64 12.71 -6.45
N ARG A 88 -21.03 12.35 -5.21
CA ARG A 88 -21.91 13.18 -4.37
C ARG A 88 -21.25 14.49 -3.94
N ALA A 89 -19.92 14.54 -3.88
CA ALA A 89 -19.14 15.74 -3.60
C ALA A 89 -18.80 16.57 -4.86
N ALA A 90 -19.38 16.23 -6.02
CA ALA A 90 -19.09 16.84 -7.31
C ALA A 90 -17.61 16.71 -7.74
N VAL A 91 -16.95 15.62 -7.33
CA VAL A 91 -15.62 15.22 -7.79
C VAL A 91 -15.79 14.26 -8.98
N TYR A 92 -15.13 14.56 -10.10
CA TYR A 92 -15.07 13.68 -11.26
C TYR A 92 -14.22 12.47 -10.96
N THR A 93 -14.61 11.29 -11.46
CA THR A 93 -13.89 10.05 -11.24
C THR A 93 -13.54 9.37 -12.55
N VAL A 94 -12.31 8.88 -12.64
CA VAL A 94 -11.82 8.07 -13.75
C VAL A 94 -11.51 6.68 -13.21
N MET A 95 -12.29 5.68 -13.61
CA MET A 95 -12.12 4.31 -13.14
C MET A 95 -11.23 3.54 -14.12
N THR A 96 -10.26 2.78 -13.63
CA THR A 96 -9.53 1.82 -14.48
C THR A 96 -10.39 0.63 -14.90
N ARG A 97 -11.37 0.25 -14.05
CA ARG A 97 -12.41 -0.73 -14.37
C ARG A 97 -13.64 -0.54 -13.48
N GLU A 98 -14.80 -0.91 -14.00
CA GLU A 98 -16.08 -0.86 -13.28
C GLU A 98 -16.75 -2.24 -13.15
N ALA A 99 -16.15 -3.27 -13.75
CA ALA A 99 -16.59 -4.66 -13.66
C ALA A 99 -15.39 -5.62 -13.52
N ASP A 100 -15.65 -6.92 -13.49
CA ASP A 100 -14.62 -7.96 -13.36
C ASP A 100 -13.98 -8.29 -14.71
N HIS A 101 -13.17 -7.36 -15.21
CA HIS A 101 -12.32 -7.52 -16.40
C HIS A 101 -10.94 -6.91 -16.13
N ASP A 102 -9.95 -7.26 -16.93
CA ASP A 102 -8.71 -6.51 -17.07
C ASP A 102 -8.81 -5.54 -18.27
N LEU A 103 -7.77 -4.74 -18.52
CA LEU A 103 -7.75 -3.78 -19.65
C LEU A 103 -7.21 -4.38 -20.96
N ILE A 104 -7.23 -5.70 -21.08
CA ILE A 104 -6.68 -6.43 -22.21
C ILE A 104 -7.78 -7.27 -22.85
N ASP A 105 -7.94 -7.17 -24.17
CA ASP A 105 -8.99 -7.92 -24.85
C ASP A 105 -8.66 -9.43 -24.91
N ASP A 106 -9.71 -10.25 -25.00
CA ASP A 106 -9.56 -11.70 -25.17
C ASP A 106 -8.94 -12.01 -26.55
N GLY A 107 -7.84 -12.75 -26.56
CA GLY A 107 -7.13 -13.10 -27.79
C GLY A 107 -6.31 -11.97 -28.41
N GLU A 108 -6.14 -10.83 -27.71
CA GLU A 108 -5.20 -9.79 -28.10
C GLU A 108 -3.78 -10.36 -28.19
N ASP A 109 -3.07 -10.06 -29.28
CA ASP A 109 -1.66 -10.43 -29.44
C ASP A 109 -0.79 -9.46 -28.63
N ILE A 110 -0.33 -9.92 -27.47
CA ILE A 110 0.46 -9.12 -26.54
C ILE A 110 1.90 -9.61 -26.60
N THR A 111 2.82 -8.70 -26.90
CA THR A 111 4.25 -8.97 -26.73
C THR A 111 4.62 -8.92 -25.25
N GLY A 112 5.06 -10.03 -24.67
CA GLY A 112 5.50 -10.10 -23.27
C GLY A 112 4.42 -10.59 -22.30
N SER A 113 4.46 -10.18 -21.03
CA SER A 113 3.46 -10.64 -20.06
C SER A 113 2.18 -9.81 -20.13
N ARG A 114 1.03 -10.51 -20.19
CA ARG A 114 -0.30 -9.90 -20.13
C ARG A 114 -0.43 -8.95 -18.94
N LYS A 115 0.07 -9.35 -17.76
CA LYS A 115 0.00 -8.56 -16.53
C LYS A 115 0.73 -7.20 -16.64
N ARG A 116 1.89 -7.12 -17.31
CA ARG A 116 2.59 -5.85 -17.50
C ARG A 116 1.89 -4.96 -18.52
N ALA A 117 1.44 -5.52 -19.63
CA ALA A 117 0.69 -4.79 -20.64
C ALA A 117 -0.58 -4.17 -20.02
N GLU A 118 -1.24 -4.93 -19.15
CA GLU A 118 -2.41 -4.51 -18.39
C GLU A 118 -2.12 -3.32 -17.47
N LEU A 119 -1.05 -3.41 -16.65
CA LEU A 119 -0.63 -2.32 -15.77
C LEU A 119 -0.21 -1.07 -16.55
N GLU A 120 0.44 -1.22 -17.70
CA GLU A 120 0.80 -0.09 -18.56
C GLU A 120 -0.44 0.58 -19.17
N ARG A 121 -1.46 -0.21 -19.54
CA ARG A 121 -2.76 0.33 -20.00
C ARG A 121 -3.47 1.08 -18.88
N ARG A 122 -3.43 0.58 -17.63
CA ARG A 122 -3.96 1.32 -16.47
C ARG A 122 -3.24 2.65 -16.31
N ALA A 123 -1.91 2.65 -16.29
CA ALA A 123 -1.12 3.86 -16.16
C ALA A 123 -1.38 4.86 -17.31
N THR A 124 -1.50 4.37 -18.55
CA THR A 124 -1.83 5.19 -19.73
C THR A 124 -3.21 5.81 -19.61
N LEU A 125 -4.24 5.02 -19.33
CA LEU A 125 -5.62 5.49 -19.13
C LEU A 125 -5.68 6.58 -18.05
N VAL A 126 -5.00 6.37 -16.92
CA VAL A 126 -4.95 7.35 -15.84
C VAL A 126 -4.21 8.62 -16.29
N ASN A 127 -3.02 8.50 -16.87
CA ASN A 127 -2.23 9.66 -17.30
C ASN A 127 -2.92 10.49 -18.38
N ASP A 128 -3.58 9.85 -19.34
CA ASP A 128 -4.30 10.52 -20.44
C ASP A 128 -5.49 11.34 -19.93
N SER A 129 -6.07 10.93 -18.80
CA SER A 129 -7.16 11.66 -18.13
C SER A 129 -6.69 12.85 -17.28
N SER A 130 -5.38 12.98 -17.04
CA SER A 130 -4.75 14.07 -16.26
C SER A 130 -5.47 14.37 -14.92
N PRO A 131 -5.65 13.38 -14.03
CA PRO A 131 -6.37 13.58 -12.78
C PRO A 131 -5.55 14.42 -11.80
N ASP A 132 -6.21 15.06 -10.85
CA ASP A 132 -5.56 15.78 -9.74
C ASP A 132 -4.81 14.81 -8.81
N ILE A 133 -5.37 13.62 -8.59
CA ILE A 133 -4.76 12.54 -7.80
C ILE A 133 -5.14 11.15 -8.34
N PHE A 134 -4.34 10.16 -7.97
CA PHE A 134 -4.56 8.75 -8.28
C PHE A 134 -4.57 7.89 -7.00
N VAL A 135 -5.59 7.04 -6.86
CA VAL A 135 -5.69 6.08 -5.76
C VAL A 135 -5.92 4.68 -6.30
N THR A 136 -5.03 3.74 -5.99
CA THR A 136 -5.20 2.31 -6.32
C THR A 136 -5.53 1.50 -5.06
N ILE A 137 -6.56 0.67 -5.13
CA ILE A 137 -7.13 -0.06 -3.99
C ILE A 137 -6.78 -1.53 -4.11
N HIS A 138 -6.13 -2.07 -3.07
CA HIS A 138 -5.64 -3.43 -2.95
C HIS A 138 -6.02 -4.06 -1.61
N SER A 139 -5.91 -5.38 -1.51
CA SER A 139 -6.07 -6.12 -0.27
C SER A 139 -4.88 -7.06 -0.06
N ASN A 140 -4.13 -6.84 1.02
CA ASN A 140 -2.87 -7.49 1.28
C ASN A 140 -3.08 -8.96 1.71
N SER A 141 -2.00 -9.71 1.75
CA SER A 141 -1.99 -11.08 2.22
C SER A 141 -0.55 -11.48 2.50
N PHE A 142 -0.26 -12.04 3.67
CA PHE A 142 1.03 -12.64 4.03
C PHE A 142 0.81 -14.11 4.40
N PRO A 143 1.85 -14.98 4.44
CA PRO A 143 1.66 -16.38 4.81
C PRO A 143 1.07 -16.53 6.21
N GLU A 144 1.50 -15.68 7.14
CA GLU A 144 1.05 -15.72 8.53
C GLU A 144 -0.28 -14.96 8.72
N PRO A 145 -1.19 -15.47 9.57
CA PRO A 145 -2.50 -14.87 9.78
C PRO A 145 -2.49 -13.70 10.79
N GLN A 146 -1.35 -13.36 11.37
CA GLN A 146 -1.23 -12.36 12.44
C GLN A 146 -1.25 -10.92 11.94
N TRP A 147 -0.89 -10.72 10.67
CA TRP A 147 -0.79 -9.40 10.07
C TRP A 147 -2.17 -8.78 9.89
N SER A 148 -2.32 -7.51 10.28
CA SER A 148 -3.59 -6.78 10.16
C SER A 148 -3.40 -5.26 10.10
N GLY A 149 -4.46 -4.56 9.73
CA GLY A 149 -4.54 -3.11 9.61
C GLY A 149 -4.39 -2.65 8.16
N ALA A 150 -5.16 -1.65 7.76
CA ALA A 150 -5.01 -1.02 6.46
C ALA A 150 -3.72 -0.18 6.40
N GLN A 151 -3.04 -0.19 5.25
CA GLN A 151 -1.79 0.52 5.03
C GLN A 151 -1.77 1.26 3.70
N VAL A 152 -1.23 2.47 3.69
CA VAL A 152 -1.10 3.26 2.48
C VAL A 152 0.36 3.38 2.06
N PHE A 153 0.63 3.18 0.78
CA PHE A 153 1.94 3.32 0.17
C PHE A 153 1.99 4.49 -0.80
N TYR A 154 3.16 5.13 -0.91
CA TYR A 154 3.42 6.24 -1.82
C TYR A 154 4.78 6.08 -2.50
N ASN A 155 4.98 6.79 -3.62
CA ASN A 155 6.28 6.85 -4.28
C ASN A 155 7.24 7.73 -3.44
N PRO A 156 8.42 7.23 -3.03
CA PRO A 156 9.36 7.97 -2.18
C PRO A 156 9.82 9.33 -2.74
N VAL A 157 9.76 9.54 -4.06
CA VAL A 157 10.17 10.81 -4.69
C VAL A 157 9.03 11.82 -4.87
N SER A 158 7.81 11.51 -4.42
CA SER A 158 6.65 12.42 -4.53
C SER A 158 6.19 12.89 -3.15
N ASP A 159 6.44 14.17 -2.85
CA ASP A 159 5.99 14.80 -1.60
C ASP A 159 4.46 14.94 -1.54
N GLU A 160 3.82 15.21 -2.69
CA GLU A 160 2.36 15.26 -2.82
C GLU A 160 1.73 13.88 -2.63
N GLY A 161 2.30 12.84 -3.25
CA GLY A 161 1.87 11.46 -3.05
C GLY A 161 2.03 11.00 -1.60
N ARG A 162 3.13 11.41 -0.94
CA ARG A 162 3.33 11.20 0.49
C ARG A 162 2.25 11.89 1.33
N ALA A 163 1.95 13.16 1.03
CA ALA A 163 0.91 13.90 1.75
C ALA A 163 -0.45 13.21 1.59
N LEU A 164 -0.84 12.85 0.36
CA LEU A 164 -2.07 12.10 0.09
C LEU A 164 -2.14 10.81 0.90
N ALA A 165 -1.07 10.01 0.89
CA ALA A 165 -1.03 8.74 1.62
C ALA A 165 -1.17 8.93 3.14
N VAL A 166 -0.55 9.97 3.71
CA VAL A 166 -0.65 10.29 5.14
C VAL A 166 -2.08 10.67 5.54
N HIS A 167 -2.77 11.50 4.74
CA HIS A 167 -4.16 11.85 5.00
C HIS A 167 -5.09 10.63 4.93
N ILE A 168 -4.95 9.79 3.90
CA ILE A 168 -5.73 8.55 3.78
C ILE A 168 -5.45 7.61 4.95
N GLN A 169 -4.17 7.42 5.34
CA GLN A 169 -3.82 6.56 6.46
C GLN A 169 -4.44 7.05 7.78
N ALA A 170 -4.44 8.36 8.04
CA ALA A 170 -5.03 8.94 9.24
C ALA A 170 -6.53 8.59 9.35
N GLN A 171 -7.27 8.73 8.25
CA GLN A 171 -8.70 8.40 8.22
C GLN A 171 -8.96 6.90 8.34
N LEU A 172 -8.11 6.05 7.75
CA LEU A 172 -8.19 4.60 7.95
C LEU A 172 -7.96 4.20 9.42
N ILE A 173 -7.04 4.86 10.13
CA ILE A 173 -6.80 4.63 11.57
C ILE A 173 -8.01 5.09 12.39
N GLN A 174 -8.57 6.25 12.06
CA GLN A 174 -9.67 6.86 12.80
C GLN A 174 -10.98 6.08 12.66
N HIS A 175 -11.29 5.60 11.46
CA HIS A 175 -12.60 5.04 11.14
C HIS A 175 -12.65 3.50 11.17
N LEU A 176 -11.52 2.82 11.04
CA LEU A 176 -11.47 1.36 11.05
C LEU A 176 -10.94 0.85 12.40
N GLY A 177 -11.54 -0.26 12.89
CA GLY A 177 -11.10 -0.94 14.11
C GLY A 177 -9.61 -1.33 14.08
N PRO A 178 -9.01 -1.69 15.22
CA PRO A 178 -7.63 -1.34 15.56
C PRO A 178 -6.66 -1.44 14.39
N ASN A 179 -6.17 -0.28 13.98
CA ASN A 179 -5.16 -0.11 12.96
C ASN A 179 -4.07 0.83 13.50
N THR A 180 -2.84 0.35 13.55
CA THR A 180 -1.67 1.10 14.05
C THR A 180 -0.63 1.36 12.95
N ARG A 181 -0.96 1.01 11.71
CA ARG A 181 -0.04 1.15 10.57
C ARG A 181 0.15 2.60 10.20
N LYS A 182 1.26 2.86 9.52
CA LYS A 182 1.63 4.19 9.02
C LYS A 182 1.80 4.13 7.51
N ALA A 183 1.60 5.28 6.87
CA ALA A 183 1.91 5.43 5.46
C ALA A 183 3.40 5.18 5.22
N ARG A 184 3.76 4.46 4.16
CA ARG A 184 5.14 4.06 3.88
C ARG A 184 5.53 4.33 2.41
N PRO A 185 6.80 4.66 2.14
CA PRO A 185 7.28 4.66 0.76
C PRO A 185 7.36 3.21 0.25
N ALA A 186 7.11 3.00 -1.04
CA ALA A 186 7.33 1.72 -1.72
C ALA A 186 7.59 1.92 -3.21
N ASP A 187 8.33 0.98 -3.81
CA ASP A 187 8.68 1.00 -5.24
C ASP A 187 7.65 0.26 -6.11
N ILE A 188 6.39 0.71 -6.04
CA ILE A 188 5.26 0.09 -6.75
C ILE A 188 5.17 0.62 -8.18
N TYR A 189 4.98 -0.28 -9.16
CA TYR A 189 4.93 0.02 -10.59
C TYR A 189 3.97 1.17 -10.93
N LEU A 190 2.71 1.08 -10.54
CA LEU A 190 1.73 2.14 -10.85
C LEU A 190 2.08 3.48 -10.19
N LEU A 191 2.64 3.48 -8.98
CA LEU A 191 3.07 4.71 -8.30
C LEU A 191 4.31 5.35 -8.94
N ARG A 192 5.08 4.60 -9.74
CA ARG A 192 6.16 5.14 -10.58
C ARG A 192 5.69 5.65 -11.93
N ARG A 193 4.69 5.00 -12.53
CA ARG A 193 4.27 5.26 -13.92
C ARG A 193 3.19 6.33 -14.04
N VAL A 194 2.34 6.48 -13.02
CA VAL A 194 1.33 7.53 -12.97
C VAL A 194 1.99 8.86 -12.58
N LYS A 195 1.70 9.92 -13.34
CA LYS A 195 2.30 11.26 -13.15
C LYS A 195 1.62 12.08 -12.05
N ALA A 196 0.33 11.84 -11.81
CA ALA A 196 -0.42 12.51 -10.76
C ALA A 196 0.05 12.03 -9.37
N PRO A 197 -0.08 12.85 -8.31
CA PRO A 197 0.13 12.41 -6.94
C PRO A 197 -0.66 11.12 -6.65
N SER A 198 0.04 10.07 -6.23
CA SER A 198 -0.50 8.72 -6.20
C SER A 198 -0.35 8.04 -4.85
N ALA A 199 -1.36 7.26 -4.46
CA ALA A 199 -1.31 6.37 -3.29
C ALA A 199 -1.87 4.97 -3.60
N LEU A 200 -1.21 3.92 -3.09
CA LEU A 200 -1.75 2.56 -3.06
C LEU A 200 -2.30 2.26 -1.67
N VAL A 201 -3.56 1.85 -1.58
CA VAL A 201 -4.24 1.55 -0.32
C VAL A 201 -4.42 0.05 -0.20
N GLU A 202 -3.66 -0.59 0.69
CA GLU A 202 -3.93 -1.95 1.17
C GLU A 202 -4.99 -1.88 2.27
N VAL A 203 -6.22 -2.31 2.00
CA VAL A 203 -7.36 -2.08 2.91
C VAL A 203 -7.41 -3.04 4.12
N GLY A 204 -6.52 -4.02 4.16
CA GLY A 204 -6.43 -5.07 5.19
C GLY A 204 -5.76 -6.32 4.62
N PHE A 205 -5.69 -7.39 5.42
CA PHE A 205 -5.00 -8.65 5.10
C PHE A 205 -5.98 -9.82 4.96
N LEU A 206 -6.12 -10.37 3.75
CA LEU A 206 -6.96 -11.55 3.49
C LEU A 206 -6.45 -12.83 4.15
N SER A 207 -5.17 -12.88 4.51
CA SER A 207 -4.60 -13.98 5.28
C SER A 207 -5.04 -13.97 6.75
N ASN A 208 -5.49 -12.82 7.26
CA ASN A 208 -5.96 -12.67 8.63
C ASN A 208 -7.45 -13.04 8.74
N PRO A 209 -7.82 -14.06 9.53
CA PRO A 209 -9.21 -14.51 9.62
C PRO A 209 -10.19 -13.45 10.12
N ARG A 210 -9.76 -12.50 10.96
CA ARG A 210 -10.61 -11.40 11.40
C ARG A 210 -10.84 -10.42 10.26
N GLU A 211 -9.79 -10.02 9.55
CA GLU A 211 -9.90 -9.05 8.47
C GLU A 211 -10.58 -9.62 7.24
N GLU A 212 -10.36 -10.89 6.91
CA GLU A 212 -11.12 -11.60 5.88
C GLU A 212 -12.63 -11.55 6.16
N ARG A 213 -13.05 -11.80 7.40
CA ARG A 213 -14.47 -11.69 7.80
C ARG A 213 -14.99 -10.26 7.65
N LEU A 214 -14.20 -9.26 8.02
CA LEU A 214 -14.57 -7.86 7.86
C LEU A 214 -14.68 -7.49 6.37
N LEU A 215 -13.69 -7.81 5.54
CA LEU A 215 -13.69 -7.51 4.11
C LEU A 215 -14.76 -8.29 3.31
N SER A 216 -15.25 -9.39 3.88
CA SER A 216 -16.41 -10.13 3.35
C SER A 216 -17.74 -9.43 3.64
N ASP A 217 -17.81 -8.57 4.66
CA ASP A 217 -19.01 -7.79 5.01
C ASP A 217 -19.14 -6.55 4.12
N PRO A 218 -20.21 -6.44 3.30
CA PRO A 218 -20.46 -5.25 2.47
C PRO A 218 -20.48 -3.94 3.27
N THR A 219 -21.01 -3.96 4.49
CA THR A 219 -21.11 -2.78 5.36
C THR A 219 -19.73 -2.30 5.80
N TYR A 220 -18.80 -3.22 6.05
CA TYR A 220 -17.42 -2.85 6.35
C TYR A 220 -16.72 -2.26 5.12
N ARG A 221 -16.95 -2.81 3.92
CA ARG A 221 -16.38 -2.26 2.68
C ARG A 221 -16.85 -0.83 2.40
N VAL A 222 -18.11 -0.50 2.71
CA VAL A 222 -18.60 0.88 2.65
C VAL A 222 -17.83 1.78 3.62
N ARG A 223 -17.62 1.36 4.87
CA ARG A 223 -16.82 2.12 5.85
C ARG A 223 -15.36 2.33 5.41
N VAL A 224 -14.78 1.35 4.72
CA VAL A 224 -13.44 1.49 4.13
C VAL A 224 -13.45 2.57 3.04
N ALA A 225 -14.43 2.53 2.14
CA ALA A 225 -14.59 3.56 1.11
C ALA A 225 -14.81 4.96 1.70
N GLU A 226 -15.61 5.07 2.77
CA GLU A 226 -15.83 6.32 3.52
C GLU A 226 -14.53 6.85 4.14
N ALA A 227 -13.71 5.99 4.76
CA ALA A 227 -12.42 6.39 5.31
C ALA A 227 -11.46 6.90 4.23
N ILE A 228 -11.39 6.22 3.07
CA ILE A 228 -10.58 6.67 1.93
C ILE A 228 -11.11 8.00 1.39
N TYR A 229 -12.43 8.14 1.25
CA TYR A 229 -13.09 9.39 0.83
C TYR A 229 -12.71 10.55 1.75
N HIS A 230 -12.84 10.40 3.07
CA HIS A 230 -12.46 11.45 4.02
C HIS A 230 -10.98 11.82 3.89
N GLY A 231 -10.10 10.85 3.68
CA GLY A 231 -8.67 11.11 3.51
C GLY A 231 -8.37 11.91 2.24
N ILE A 232 -9.06 11.61 1.15
CA ILE A 232 -8.97 12.37 -0.10
C ILE A 232 -9.46 13.80 0.10
N ILE A 233 -10.62 13.99 0.74
CA ILE A 233 -11.17 15.32 0.99
C ILE A 233 -10.23 16.15 1.87
N ASP A 234 -9.70 15.58 2.96
CA ASP A 234 -8.75 16.25 3.84
C ASP A 234 -7.49 16.69 3.07
N TYR A 235 -6.95 15.82 2.21
CA TYR A 235 -5.81 16.15 1.36
C TYR A 235 -6.14 17.30 0.40
N LEU A 236 -7.28 17.25 -0.31
CA LEU A 236 -7.66 18.27 -1.28
C LEU A 236 -7.87 19.64 -0.60
N VAL A 237 -8.44 19.65 0.60
CA VAL A 237 -8.63 20.86 1.41
C VAL A 237 -7.28 21.44 1.86
N ASP A 238 -6.38 20.61 2.39
CA ASP A 238 -5.06 21.05 2.82
C ASP A 238 -4.20 21.54 1.63
N ALA A 239 -4.20 20.82 0.51
CA ALA A 239 -3.50 21.21 -0.70
C ALA A 239 -3.99 22.56 -1.26
N ALA A 240 -5.29 22.85 -1.17
CA ALA A 240 -5.84 24.15 -1.54
C ALA A 240 -5.37 25.27 -0.58
N GLY A 241 -5.25 24.99 0.72
CA GLY A 241 -4.74 25.93 1.73
C GLY A 241 -3.25 26.25 1.59
N ARG A 242 -2.43 25.32 1.06
CA ARG A 242 -0.99 25.50 0.82
C ARG A 242 -0.64 26.39 -0.39
N SER A 243 -1.63 26.90 -1.12
CA SER A 243 -1.43 27.83 -2.26
C SER A 243 -0.98 29.25 -1.86
N GLN A 244 -0.69 29.51 -0.57
CA GLN A 244 0.07 30.68 -0.11
C GLN A 244 1.56 30.30 0.07
N PRO A 245 2.52 31.06 -0.50
CA PRO A 245 3.91 30.67 -0.52
C PRO A 245 4.51 30.72 0.89
N LYS A 246 4.91 29.56 1.41
CA LYS A 246 5.72 29.46 2.63
C LYS A 246 7.19 29.27 2.23
N PRO A 247 8.17 29.91 2.90
CA PRO A 247 9.59 29.72 2.59
C PRO A 247 9.97 28.25 2.74
N ALA A 248 10.89 27.81 1.89
CA ALA A 248 11.45 26.47 1.91
C ALA A 248 12.12 26.20 3.27
N ASP A 249 11.42 25.45 4.13
CA ASP A 249 12.07 24.77 5.24
C ASP A 249 12.81 23.57 4.65
N SER A 250 14.12 23.59 4.86
CA SER A 250 15.06 22.58 4.42
C SER A 250 14.56 21.18 4.76
N ALA A 251 14.41 20.36 3.74
CA ALA A 251 14.33 18.92 3.86
C ALA A 251 15.58 18.43 4.59
N ASP A 252 15.46 18.15 5.89
CA ASP A 252 16.33 17.19 6.54
C ASP A 252 15.95 15.81 6.00
N SER A 253 16.49 15.52 4.82
CA SER A 253 16.50 14.23 4.18
C SER A 253 17.57 13.35 4.83
N ASP A 254 17.35 12.94 6.08
CA ASP A 254 18.12 11.85 6.68
C ASP A 254 17.32 10.54 6.68
N TRP A 255 16.81 10.18 5.49
CA TRP A 255 16.32 8.83 5.19
C TRP A 255 17.36 8.03 4.37
N GLY A 256 18.64 8.28 4.62
CA GLY A 256 19.76 7.64 3.91
C GLY A 256 20.97 7.30 4.77
N ALA A 257 21.03 7.69 6.04
CA ALA A 257 22.08 7.21 6.93
C ALA A 257 21.82 5.74 7.30
N VAL A 258 22.45 4.83 6.54
CA VAL A 258 22.68 3.44 6.95
C VAL A 258 23.50 3.47 8.23
N ARG A 259 22.82 3.57 9.37
CA ARG A 259 23.42 3.21 10.65
C ARG A 259 23.59 1.69 10.64
N LYS A 260 24.81 1.25 10.33
CA LYS A 260 25.30 -0.09 10.69
C LYS A 260 25.08 -0.26 12.20
N VAL A 261 24.02 -0.95 12.60
CA VAL A 261 23.74 -1.35 13.99
C VAL A 261 23.11 -2.75 13.91
N ALA A 262 23.49 -3.78 14.64
CA ALA A 262 24.64 -4.02 15.50
C ALA A 262 25.22 -5.36 15.02
N THR A 263 26.52 -5.44 14.85
CA THR A 263 27.20 -6.67 14.48
C THR A 263 27.08 -7.66 15.63
N ALA A 264 26.20 -8.66 15.50
CA ALA A 264 26.66 -10.01 15.83
C ALA A 264 28.01 -10.17 15.11
N GLN A 265 29.05 -10.60 15.81
CA GLN A 265 30.38 -10.74 15.22
C GLN A 265 30.26 -11.64 13.99
N LEU A 266 30.36 -11.04 12.80
CA LEU A 266 30.38 -11.79 11.56
C LEU A 266 31.67 -12.60 11.56
N THR A 267 31.55 -13.91 11.42
CA THR A 267 32.68 -14.77 11.13
C THR A 267 32.96 -14.70 9.62
N PRO A 268 34.15 -15.10 9.15
CA PRO A 268 34.38 -15.27 7.71
C PRO A 268 33.37 -16.24 7.06
N ASP A 269 32.80 -17.14 7.86
CA ASP A 269 31.88 -18.17 7.43
C ASP A 269 30.40 -17.79 7.65
N SER A 270 30.08 -16.54 7.98
CA SER A 270 28.70 -16.11 8.18
C SER A 270 28.17 -15.19 7.09
N ALA A 271 26.86 -15.31 6.84
CA ALA A 271 26.11 -14.48 5.90
C ALA A 271 24.94 -13.79 6.60
N VAL A 272 24.59 -12.59 6.16
CA VAL A 272 23.38 -11.90 6.60
C VAL A 272 22.24 -12.24 5.65
N LEU A 273 21.20 -12.88 6.17
CA LEU A 273 19.97 -13.21 5.47
C LEU A 273 18.88 -12.23 5.90
N TYR A 274 17.96 -11.87 5.00
CA TYR A 274 16.87 -10.95 5.31
C TYR A 274 15.51 -11.67 5.31
N PHE A 275 14.81 -11.63 6.44
CA PHE A 275 13.51 -12.29 6.64
C PHE A 275 12.43 -11.29 7.07
N GLY A 276 11.16 -11.71 7.08
CA GLY A 276 10.06 -10.87 7.53
C GLY A 276 10.06 -10.70 9.04
N GLY A 277 9.65 -9.53 9.52
CA GLY A 277 9.57 -9.28 10.95
C GLY A 277 8.57 -10.18 11.69
N PRO A 278 8.72 -10.34 13.03
CA PRO A 278 7.97 -11.31 13.81
C PRO A 278 6.57 -10.83 14.23
N THR A 279 6.29 -9.53 14.17
CA THR A 279 5.04 -8.95 14.69
C THR A 279 4.35 -8.07 13.67
N ASN A 280 3.06 -7.80 13.89
CA ASN A 280 2.28 -6.90 13.04
C ASN A 280 2.83 -5.45 12.95
N PHE A 281 3.77 -5.08 13.82
CA PHE A 281 4.46 -3.78 13.79
C PHE A 281 5.76 -3.81 12.97
N ASP A 282 6.26 -5.01 12.68
CA ASP A 282 7.53 -5.25 12.00
C ASP A 282 7.28 -5.67 10.53
N ASP A 283 6.50 -4.88 9.80
CA ASP A 283 6.18 -5.10 8.38
C ASP A 283 7.36 -4.86 7.42
N SER A 284 8.58 -5.07 7.91
CA SER A 284 9.87 -4.77 7.28
C SER A 284 10.74 -6.03 7.24
N LEU A 285 11.78 -5.99 6.41
CA LEU A 285 12.82 -7.00 6.42
C LEU A 285 13.72 -6.82 7.65
N MET A 286 14.10 -7.92 8.28
CA MET A 286 15.00 -7.95 9.43
C MET A 286 16.18 -8.87 9.13
N PRO A 287 17.41 -8.46 9.45
CA PRO A 287 18.59 -9.28 9.23
C PRO A 287 18.70 -10.41 10.27
N GLU A 288 19.14 -11.58 9.81
CA GLU A 288 19.56 -12.72 10.62
C GLU A 288 20.95 -13.16 10.14
N VAL A 289 21.91 -13.24 11.06
CA VAL A 289 23.23 -13.79 10.75
C VAL A 289 23.14 -15.32 10.78
N ARG A 290 23.63 -15.96 9.73
CA ARG A 290 23.66 -17.41 9.58
C ARG A 290 25.07 -17.90 9.33
N GLU A 291 25.52 -18.85 10.15
CA GLU A 291 26.74 -19.61 9.89
C GLU A 291 26.54 -20.53 8.68
N THR A 292 27.47 -20.44 7.74
CA THR A 292 27.57 -21.23 6.52
C THR A 292 28.98 -21.81 6.46
N PRO A 293 29.19 -23.03 6.99
CA PRO A 293 30.53 -23.60 7.13
C PRO A 293 31.34 -23.57 5.82
N GLY A 294 32.54 -23.00 5.85
CA GLY A 294 33.45 -22.90 4.71
C GLY A 294 33.09 -21.80 3.70
N LEU A 295 32.12 -20.92 3.98
CA LEU A 295 31.70 -19.85 3.08
C LEU A 295 32.87 -18.96 2.63
N ALA A 296 33.84 -18.67 3.51
CA ALA A 296 35.01 -17.86 3.16
C ALA A 296 35.92 -18.49 2.10
N ALA A 297 35.90 -19.82 1.99
CA ALA A 297 36.74 -20.59 1.08
C ALA A 297 36.01 -20.97 -0.23
N MET A 298 34.69 -20.77 -0.30
CA MET A 298 33.90 -21.04 -1.49
C MET A 298 34.25 -20.04 -2.60
N ASP A 299 34.15 -20.48 -3.85
CA ASP A 299 34.11 -19.52 -4.94
C ASP A 299 32.82 -18.67 -4.88
N ALA A 300 32.80 -17.57 -5.63
CA ALA A 300 31.71 -16.61 -5.56
C ALA A 300 30.34 -17.23 -5.93
N THR A 301 30.28 -18.15 -6.89
CA THR A 301 29.00 -18.73 -7.30
C THR A 301 28.50 -19.76 -6.28
N ASP A 302 29.40 -20.56 -5.74
CA ASP A 302 29.09 -21.54 -4.69
C ASP A 302 28.64 -20.83 -3.40
N ALA A 303 29.31 -19.74 -3.01
CA ALA A 303 28.93 -18.93 -1.86
C ALA A 303 27.51 -18.36 -1.99
N LEU A 304 27.19 -17.75 -3.14
CA LEU A 304 25.86 -17.21 -3.41
C LEU A 304 24.80 -18.34 -3.43
N THR A 305 25.14 -19.50 -3.98
CA THR A 305 24.25 -20.68 -4.02
C THR A 305 23.95 -21.19 -2.61
N ALA A 306 24.97 -21.32 -1.75
CA ALA A 306 24.81 -21.77 -0.37
C ALA A 306 23.95 -20.80 0.47
N VAL A 307 24.15 -19.49 0.31
CA VAL A 307 23.35 -18.47 0.98
C VAL A 307 21.90 -18.47 0.47
N MET A 308 21.68 -18.64 -0.84
CA MET A 308 20.32 -18.77 -1.38
C MET A 308 19.59 -19.99 -0.84
N HIS A 309 20.25 -21.14 -0.72
CA HIS A 309 19.66 -22.31 -0.07
C HIS A 309 19.26 -22.03 1.38
N SER A 310 20.11 -21.31 2.12
CA SER A 310 19.79 -20.90 3.49
C SER A 310 18.61 -19.94 3.57
N LEU A 311 18.50 -18.99 2.63
CA LEU A 311 17.36 -18.06 2.55
C LEU A 311 16.05 -18.81 2.22
N ILE A 312 16.09 -19.73 1.26
CA ILE A 312 14.93 -20.54 0.84
C ILE A 312 14.48 -21.48 1.96
N ALA A 313 15.42 -22.05 2.73
CA ALA A 313 15.11 -22.87 3.89
C ALA A 313 14.37 -22.08 4.99
N GLY A 314 14.53 -20.75 5.00
CA GLY A 314 13.85 -19.85 5.90
C GLY A 314 14.67 -19.48 7.15
N PRO A 315 14.02 -18.73 8.07
CA PRO A 315 14.61 -18.34 9.34
C PRO A 315 15.11 -19.54 10.15
N GLY A 316 16.07 -19.31 11.04
CA GLY A 316 16.61 -20.35 11.92
C GLY A 316 15.51 -20.99 12.77
N LYS A 317 15.73 -22.22 13.25
CA LYS A 317 14.73 -22.97 14.04
C LYS A 317 14.20 -22.20 15.26
N ASP A 318 15.07 -21.44 15.92
CA ASP A 318 14.74 -20.64 17.10
C ASP A 318 14.48 -19.16 16.73
N SER A 319 14.45 -18.85 15.44
CA SER A 319 14.14 -17.51 14.94
C SER A 319 12.64 -17.27 15.01
N ILE A 320 12.30 -16.08 15.46
CA ILE A 320 10.92 -15.57 15.47
C ILE A 320 10.55 -14.90 14.14
N LEU A 321 11.53 -14.69 13.25
CA LEU A 321 11.33 -14.08 11.95
C LEU A 321 10.48 -14.98 11.06
N GLN A 322 9.91 -14.39 10.02
CA GLN A 322 8.98 -15.06 9.11
C GLN A 322 9.62 -15.31 7.74
N PRO A 323 9.31 -16.44 7.09
CA PRO A 323 9.82 -16.73 5.76
C PRO A 323 9.30 -15.72 4.73
N THR A 324 10.17 -15.32 3.81
CA THR A 324 9.84 -14.39 2.71
C THR A 324 9.79 -15.10 1.37
N ILE A 325 10.16 -16.38 1.29
CA ILE A 325 10.16 -17.16 0.05
C ILE A 325 8.96 -18.11 0.03
N PRO A 326 8.19 -18.16 -1.08
CA PRO A 326 7.08 -19.10 -1.26
C PRO A 326 7.47 -20.56 -1.01
N ARG A 327 6.62 -21.28 -0.28
CA ARG A 327 6.83 -22.69 0.03
C ARG A 327 6.91 -23.51 -1.26
N GLY A 328 7.86 -24.44 -1.30
CA GLY A 328 8.11 -25.29 -2.47
C GLY A 328 9.02 -24.66 -3.52
N THR A 329 9.47 -23.41 -3.34
CA THR A 329 10.48 -22.80 -4.22
C THR A 329 11.77 -23.62 -4.21
N VAL A 330 12.26 -23.98 -5.40
CA VAL A 330 13.54 -24.66 -5.58
C VAL A 330 14.52 -23.73 -6.28
N LEU A 331 15.74 -23.63 -5.75
CA LEU A 331 16.85 -22.97 -6.44
C LEU A 331 17.32 -23.86 -7.60
N ARG A 332 17.23 -23.36 -8.83
CA ARG A 332 17.72 -24.06 -10.01
C ARG A 332 19.22 -23.84 -10.20
N TRP A 333 19.65 -22.58 -10.11
CA TRP A 333 21.06 -22.20 -10.14
C TRP A 333 21.23 -20.73 -9.73
N VAL A 334 22.44 -20.38 -9.30
CA VAL A 334 22.92 -18.99 -9.25
C VAL A 334 24.09 -18.86 -10.21
N ARG A 335 24.22 -17.71 -10.88
CA ARG A 335 25.38 -17.38 -11.73
C ARG A 335 25.81 -15.95 -11.47
N LEU A 336 27.12 -15.71 -11.43
CA LEU A 336 27.69 -14.37 -11.34
C LEU A 336 28.31 -13.98 -12.68
N ALA A 337 27.89 -12.84 -13.23
CA ALA A 337 28.49 -12.24 -14.42
C ALA A 337 28.82 -10.78 -14.13
N GLY A 338 30.11 -10.47 -14.02
CA GLY A 338 30.57 -9.16 -13.54
C GLY A 338 30.06 -8.90 -12.13
N ASP A 339 29.23 -7.87 -11.98
CA ASP A 339 28.63 -7.45 -10.70
C ASP A 339 27.17 -7.89 -10.52
N VAL A 340 26.64 -8.71 -11.45
CA VAL A 340 25.25 -9.15 -11.46
C VAL A 340 25.13 -10.62 -11.07
N ALA A 341 24.48 -10.88 -9.94
CA ALA A 341 24.06 -12.22 -9.56
C ALA A 341 22.70 -12.55 -10.21
N SER A 342 22.66 -13.56 -11.06
CA SER A 342 21.42 -14.08 -11.64
C SER A 342 20.95 -15.30 -10.83
N VAL A 343 19.74 -15.24 -10.30
CA VAL A 343 19.13 -16.29 -9.47
C VAL A 343 17.98 -16.90 -10.26
N ASN A 344 18.08 -18.18 -10.58
CA ASN A 344 17.02 -18.91 -11.25
C ASN A 344 16.27 -19.82 -10.28
N LEU A 345 14.95 -19.61 -10.19
CA LEU A 345 14.06 -20.29 -9.26
C LEU A 345 13.03 -21.13 -10.02
N SER A 346 12.39 -22.06 -9.32
CA SER A 346 11.31 -22.84 -9.89
C SER A 346 10.00 -22.05 -10.01
N ALA A 347 9.04 -22.58 -10.78
CA ALA A 347 7.74 -21.96 -11.01
C ALA A 347 6.97 -21.63 -9.72
N GLU A 348 7.16 -22.41 -8.65
CA GLU A 348 6.55 -22.23 -7.33
C GLU A 348 6.88 -20.89 -6.69
N PHE A 349 8.00 -20.27 -7.05
CA PHE A 349 8.35 -18.91 -6.61
C PHE A 349 7.28 -17.88 -6.98
N VAL A 350 6.58 -18.10 -8.09
CA VAL A 350 5.49 -17.24 -8.54
C VAL A 350 4.13 -17.87 -8.24
N SER A 351 3.92 -19.14 -8.61
CA SER A 351 2.60 -19.76 -8.51
C SER A 351 2.11 -19.96 -7.07
N ASN A 352 3.03 -20.09 -6.11
CA ASN A 352 2.68 -20.27 -4.69
C ASN A 352 2.81 -18.95 -3.90
N HIS A 353 3.10 -17.83 -4.56
CA HIS A 353 3.16 -16.55 -3.87
C HIS A 353 1.76 -16.14 -3.38
N TRP A 354 1.69 -15.64 -2.16
CA TRP A 354 0.44 -15.39 -1.42
C TRP A 354 -0.25 -14.06 -1.79
N GLY A 355 0.31 -13.31 -2.74
CA GLY A 355 -0.20 -12.00 -3.21
C GLY A 355 0.20 -10.83 -2.32
N GLY A 356 -0.40 -9.65 -2.55
CA GLY A 356 -0.16 -8.43 -1.79
C GLY A 356 1.09 -7.65 -2.21
N SER A 357 0.98 -6.32 -2.32
CA SER A 357 2.07 -5.46 -2.81
C SER A 357 3.28 -5.47 -1.88
N ARG A 358 3.04 -5.30 -0.57
CA ARG A 358 4.10 -5.32 0.44
C ARG A 358 4.80 -6.67 0.52
N ALA A 359 4.04 -7.75 0.31
CA ALA A 359 4.57 -9.09 0.43
C ALA A 359 5.49 -9.42 -0.73
N GLU A 360 5.07 -9.06 -1.94
CA GLU A 360 5.90 -9.13 -3.13
C GLU A 360 7.21 -8.33 -2.96
N GLU A 361 7.13 -7.11 -2.43
CA GLU A 361 8.32 -6.29 -2.14
C GLU A 361 9.28 -6.98 -1.17
N MET A 362 8.77 -7.55 -0.07
CA MET A 362 9.59 -8.28 0.90
C MET A 362 10.21 -9.55 0.30
N THR A 363 9.48 -10.30 -0.52
CA THR A 363 9.97 -11.50 -1.22
C THR A 363 11.12 -11.16 -2.17
N VAL A 364 10.98 -10.08 -2.94
CA VAL A 364 12.00 -9.64 -3.90
C VAL A 364 13.24 -9.15 -3.17
N TYR A 365 13.07 -8.20 -2.25
CA TYR A 365 14.21 -7.55 -1.62
C TYR A 365 14.85 -8.38 -0.50
N SER A 366 14.22 -9.45 -0.01
CA SER A 366 14.91 -10.43 0.83
C SER A 366 16.07 -11.07 0.07
N ILE A 367 15.86 -11.44 -1.19
CA ILE A 367 16.89 -12.00 -2.08
C ILE A 367 17.92 -10.94 -2.44
N VAL A 368 17.47 -9.77 -2.91
CA VAL A 368 18.36 -8.71 -3.39
C VAL A 368 19.27 -8.21 -2.27
N ASN A 369 18.71 -7.91 -1.10
CA ASN A 369 19.48 -7.40 0.03
C ASN A 369 20.46 -8.46 0.55
N THR A 370 20.04 -9.74 0.62
CA THR A 370 20.91 -10.85 1.03
C THR A 370 22.12 -11.01 0.10
N LEU A 371 21.91 -11.08 -1.20
CA LEU A 371 23.03 -11.34 -2.13
C LEU A 371 23.93 -10.14 -2.33
N THR A 372 23.41 -8.93 -2.19
CA THR A 372 24.25 -7.72 -2.26
C THR A 372 25.10 -7.49 -1.01
N GLU A 373 24.97 -8.30 0.05
CA GLU A 373 25.92 -8.32 1.20
C GLU A 373 27.33 -8.70 0.75
N PHE A 374 27.43 -9.55 -0.29
CA PHE A 374 28.69 -9.82 -0.95
C PHE A 374 29.14 -8.59 -1.72
N ALA A 375 30.30 -8.03 -1.35
CA ALA A 375 30.79 -6.76 -1.89
C ALA A 375 30.93 -6.76 -3.43
N TYR A 376 31.13 -7.94 -4.04
CA TYR A 376 31.25 -8.15 -5.48
C TYR A 376 29.90 -8.24 -6.22
N VAL A 377 28.76 -8.31 -5.52
CA VAL A 377 27.42 -8.27 -6.11
C VAL A 377 26.83 -6.88 -5.91
N LYS A 378 26.56 -6.16 -7.01
CA LYS A 378 25.91 -4.84 -6.98
C LYS A 378 24.44 -4.92 -7.37
N ARG A 379 24.08 -5.88 -8.21
CA ARG A 379 22.72 -6.07 -8.70
C ARG A 379 22.32 -7.53 -8.73
N VAL A 380 21.03 -7.79 -8.62
CA VAL A 380 20.47 -9.15 -8.65
C VAL A 380 19.39 -9.23 -9.72
N ARG A 381 19.51 -10.22 -10.60
CA ARG A 381 18.48 -10.56 -11.60
C ARG A 381 17.73 -11.81 -11.16
N LEU A 382 16.41 -11.74 -11.16
CA LEU A 382 15.54 -12.87 -10.83
C LEU A 382 15.03 -13.53 -12.11
N LEU A 383 15.12 -14.86 -12.17
CA LEU A 383 14.58 -15.68 -13.25
C LEU A 383 13.72 -16.80 -12.67
N VAL A 384 12.72 -17.21 -13.44
CA VAL A 384 11.89 -18.39 -13.13
C VAL A 384 11.91 -19.32 -14.33
N GLU A 385 12.25 -20.58 -14.08
CA GLU A 385 12.41 -21.61 -15.11
C GLU A 385 13.30 -21.13 -16.29
N GLY A 386 14.37 -20.42 -15.94
CA GLY A 386 15.39 -19.92 -16.87
C GLY A 386 14.99 -18.65 -17.63
N LYS A 387 13.80 -18.10 -17.38
CA LYS A 387 13.29 -16.91 -18.08
C LYS A 387 13.21 -15.71 -17.14
N PRO A 388 13.51 -14.48 -17.61
CA PRO A 388 13.17 -13.27 -16.88
C PRO A 388 11.68 -13.23 -16.60
N ILE A 389 11.31 -12.72 -15.42
CA ILE A 389 9.92 -12.43 -15.07
C ILE A 389 9.78 -10.93 -14.81
N GLN A 390 8.61 -10.39 -15.10
CA GLN A 390 8.36 -8.96 -14.95
C GLN A 390 7.97 -8.57 -13.53
N SER A 391 7.24 -9.44 -12.85
CA SER A 391 6.70 -9.24 -11.51
C SER A 391 6.21 -10.59 -10.98
N ILE A 392 6.14 -10.75 -9.65
CA ILE A 392 5.60 -11.95 -9.01
C ILE A 392 4.06 -11.84 -8.92
N ALA A 393 3.56 -10.71 -8.41
CA ALA A 393 2.13 -10.50 -8.15
C ALA A 393 1.52 -9.28 -8.86
N GLY A 394 2.33 -8.42 -9.48
CA GLY A 394 1.92 -7.28 -10.30
C GLY A 394 2.36 -5.92 -9.76
N HIS A 395 3.08 -5.87 -8.64
CA HIS A 395 3.35 -4.61 -7.96
C HIS A 395 4.80 -4.14 -8.15
N ILE A 396 5.76 -5.07 -8.13
CA ILE A 396 7.19 -4.76 -8.20
C ILE A 396 7.74 -5.17 -9.56
N ASP A 397 8.47 -4.26 -10.20
CA ASP A 397 9.12 -4.51 -11.47
C ASP A 397 10.48 -5.15 -11.27
N ILE A 398 10.63 -6.38 -11.76
CA ILE A 398 11.83 -7.21 -11.55
C ILE A 398 12.40 -7.75 -12.87
N GLU A 399 11.99 -7.15 -14.00
CA GLU A 399 12.47 -7.52 -15.33
C GLU A 399 13.97 -7.24 -15.50
N GLU A 400 14.43 -6.13 -14.92
CA GLU A 400 15.83 -5.71 -14.92
C GLU A 400 16.54 -6.01 -13.60
N PRO A 401 17.89 -6.12 -13.59
CA PRO A 401 18.65 -6.33 -12.36
C PRO A 401 18.41 -5.25 -11.31
N LEU A 402 18.05 -5.68 -10.11
CA LEU A 402 17.67 -4.84 -8.98
C LEU A 402 18.87 -4.48 -8.11
N VAL A 403 18.85 -3.27 -7.54
CA VAL A 403 19.81 -2.83 -6.51
C VAL A 403 19.22 -3.01 -5.12
N ARG A 404 20.10 -3.05 -4.12
CA ARG A 404 19.71 -3.13 -2.71
C ARG A 404 18.73 -2.01 -2.32
N ASN A 405 17.70 -2.36 -1.54
CA ASN A 405 16.77 -1.42 -0.94
C ASN A 405 16.75 -1.58 0.59
N LEU A 406 17.44 -0.67 1.30
CA LEU A 406 17.50 -0.68 2.77
C LEU A 406 16.37 0.11 3.44
N SER A 407 15.55 0.85 2.68
CA SER A 407 14.42 1.62 3.25
C SER A 407 13.33 0.73 3.86
N ILE A 408 13.33 -0.54 3.48
CA ILE A 408 12.40 -1.55 3.99
C ILE A 408 13.05 -2.49 5.01
N VAL A 409 14.28 -2.19 5.45
CA VAL A 409 15.01 -2.98 6.44
C VAL A 409 14.92 -2.30 7.80
N HIS A 410 14.57 -3.06 8.84
CA HIS A 410 14.59 -2.61 10.23
C HIS A 410 15.61 -3.42 11.03
N PHE A 411 16.53 -2.71 11.70
CA PHE A 411 17.48 -3.30 12.62
C PHE A 411 16.89 -3.26 14.03
N ARG A 412 16.95 -4.36 14.78
CA ARG A 412 16.64 -4.30 16.21
C ARG A 412 17.68 -3.41 16.89
N SER A 413 17.19 -2.33 17.51
CA SER A 413 17.96 -1.50 18.44
C SER A 413 18.25 -2.24 19.73
#